data_AF-X0WU08-F1
#
_entry.id   AF-X0WU08-F1
#
_cell.length_a   1.000
_cell.length_b   1.000
_cell.length_c   1.000
_cell.angle_alpha   90.00
_cell.angle_beta   90.00
_cell.angle_gamma   90.00
#
_symmetry.space_group_name_H-M   'P 1'
#
loop_
_entity.id
_entity.type
_entity.pdbx_description
1 polymer ?
#
loop_
_entity_poly.entity_id
_entity_poly.type
_entity_poly.pdbx_seq_one_letter_code
_entity_poly.pdbx_strand_id
1 'polypeptide(L)'
;ELIILGELVERSKEAGVQAMIEGPGHLPLNQIATNVQLEKSLCRGAPFYVLGPLVTDVGAGYDHITAAIGGAIAAAAGADFLCYVTPTEHLSLPGIEDVKEGVIASRIAAHAADIVKGVKGAKEWDEQMSRARKALDWKIQAKLSLDPELSQQAHSKIPASGVTCSMCGKYCAMAIVEKYLGISVSKC
;
A
#
# COMPACT_ATOMS: atom_id res chain seq x y z
N GLU A 1 28.24 2.07 4.89
CA GLU A 1 27.61 0.73 4.87
C GLU A 1 27.20 0.30 3.46
N LEU A 2 26.25 0.99 2.80
CA LEU A 2 25.71 0.59 1.48
C LEU A 2 26.76 0.28 0.39
N ILE A 3 27.86 1.03 0.33
CA ILE A 3 28.98 0.76 -0.60
C ILE A 3 29.58 -0.64 -0.35
N ILE A 4 29.81 -0.98 0.92
CA ILE A 4 30.35 -2.29 1.33
C ILE A 4 29.34 -3.40 1.02
N LEU A 5 28.04 -3.15 1.21
CA LEU A 5 27.00 -4.10 0.81
C LEU A 5 27.03 -4.37 -0.70
N GLY A 6 27.34 -3.36 -1.52
CA GLY A 6 27.56 -3.54 -2.96
C GLY A 6 28.72 -4.48 -3.30
N GLU A 7 29.86 -4.33 -2.62
CA GLU A 7 31.01 -5.25 -2.76
C GLU A 7 30.65 -6.67 -2.32
N LEU A 8 29.88 -6.81 -1.23
CA LEU A 8 29.42 -8.11 -0.75
C LEU A 8 28.42 -8.76 -1.70
N VAL A 9 27.54 -8.01 -2.35
CA VAL A 9 26.64 -8.52 -3.39
C VAL A 9 27.43 -9.10 -4.57
N GLU A 10 28.51 -8.44 -5.00
CA GLU A 10 29.36 -8.96 -6.07
C GLU A 10 30.02 -10.28 -5.65
N ARG A 11 30.59 -10.34 -4.44
CA ARG A 11 31.16 -11.58 -3.89
C ARG A 11 30.13 -12.70 -3.75
N SER A 12 28.90 -12.40 -3.33
CA SER A 12 27.81 -13.37 -3.26
C SER A 12 27.44 -13.90 -4.64
N LYS A 13 27.36 -13.02 -5.65
CA LYS A 13 27.09 -13.42 -7.05
C LYS A 13 28.18 -14.33 -7.61
N GLU A 14 29.46 -14.01 -7.37
CA GLU A 14 30.60 -14.86 -7.77
C GLU A 14 30.55 -16.25 -7.13
N ALA A 15 30.07 -16.34 -5.89
CA ALA A 15 29.89 -17.59 -5.17
C ALA A 15 28.59 -18.33 -5.50
N GLY A 16 27.73 -17.80 -6.39
CA GLY A 16 26.43 -18.39 -6.72
C GLY A 16 25.40 -18.30 -5.59
N VAL A 17 25.57 -17.39 -4.63
CA VAL A 17 24.67 -17.16 -3.50
C VAL A 17 23.74 -15.98 -3.79
N GLN A 18 22.43 -16.18 -3.62
CA GLN A 18 21.45 -15.10 -3.77
C GLN A 18 21.56 -14.12 -2.59
N ALA A 19 21.47 -12.83 -2.88
CA ALA A 19 21.51 -11.77 -1.88
C ALA A 19 20.45 -10.69 -2.18
N MET A 20 19.90 -10.12 -1.12
CA MET A 20 19.10 -8.90 -1.13
C MET A 20 19.74 -7.90 -0.15
N ILE A 21 19.46 -6.62 -0.33
CA ILE A 21 20.01 -5.55 0.51
C ILE A 21 18.93 -5.00 1.42
N GLU A 22 19.23 -4.86 2.70
CA GLU A 22 18.38 -4.19 3.66
C GLU A 22 18.65 -2.67 3.65
N GLY A 23 17.59 -1.87 3.72
CA GLY A 23 17.61 -0.42 3.66
C GLY A 23 17.19 0.24 4.97
N PRO A 24 17.13 1.59 5.00
CA PRO A 24 16.86 2.36 6.21
C PRO A 24 15.43 2.17 6.74
N GLY A 25 15.27 2.48 8.03
CA GLY A 25 13.97 2.51 8.72
C GLY A 25 13.32 3.89 8.82
N HIS A 26 14.08 4.96 9.14
CA HIS A 26 13.55 6.33 9.28
C HIS A 26 14.18 7.23 8.22
N LEU A 27 13.36 7.85 7.38
CA LEU A 27 13.85 8.66 6.28
C LEU A 27 12.82 9.73 5.87
N PRO A 28 13.20 11.03 5.87
CA PRO A 28 12.32 12.08 5.39
C PRO A 28 11.87 11.85 3.94
N LEU A 29 10.61 12.17 3.66
CA LEU A 29 9.93 11.83 2.41
C LEU A 29 10.72 12.24 1.15
N ASN A 30 11.34 13.42 1.15
CA ASN A 30 12.09 13.96 0.02
C ASN A 30 13.41 13.21 -0.29
N GLN A 31 13.86 12.32 0.59
CA GLN A 31 15.12 11.58 0.44
C GLN A 31 14.92 10.13 -0.02
N ILE A 32 13.68 9.62 -0.01
CA ILE A 32 13.39 8.20 -0.23
C ILE A 32 13.80 7.75 -1.63
N ALA A 33 13.31 8.43 -2.67
CA ALA A 33 13.59 8.03 -4.05
C ALA A 33 15.09 8.02 -4.37
N THR A 34 15.82 9.04 -3.89
CA THR A 34 17.28 9.12 -4.04
C THR A 34 18.00 7.97 -3.34
N ASN A 35 17.57 7.58 -2.13
CA ASN A 35 18.16 6.45 -1.42
C ASN A 35 17.96 5.13 -2.17
N VAL A 36 16.75 4.89 -2.69
CA VAL A 36 16.46 3.69 -3.49
C VAL A 36 17.32 3.67 -4.76
N GLN A 37 17.40 4.77 -5.50
CA GLN A 37 18.21 4.84 -6.72
C GLN A 37 19.70 4.65 -6.44
N LEU A 38 20.20 5.18 -5.33
CA LEU A 38 21.59 5.02 -4.91
C LEU A 38 21.89 3.55 -4.59
N GLU A 39 21.01 2.87 -3.86
CA GLU A 39 21.14 1.42 -3.61
C GLU A 39 21.18 0.65 -4.93
N LYS A 40 20.24 0.89 -5.84
CA LYS A 40 20.19 0.16 -7.11
C LYS A 40 21.46 0.30 -7.92
N SER A 41 22.07 1.47 -7.90
CA SER A 41 23.33 1.74 -8.57
C SER A 41 24.51 1.05 -7.88
N LEU A 42 24.65 1.22 -6.57
CA LEU A 42 25.79 0.71 -5.80
C LEU A 42 25.77 -0.83 -5.67
N CYS A 43 24.59 -1.40 -5.48
CA CYS A 43 24.37 -2.83 -5.23
C CYS A 43 24.00 -3.61 -6.51
N ARG A 44 24.27 -3.06 -7.69
CA ARG A 44 24.13 -3.74 -9.00
C ARG A 44 22.73 -4.32 -9.21
N GLY A 45 21.71 -3.53 -8.86
CA GLY A 45 20.31 -3.90 -8.97
C GLY A 45 19.90 -5.10 -8.12
N ALA A 46 20.60 -5.38 -7.02
CA ALA A 46 20.14 -6.37 -6.06
C ALA A 46 18.71 -6.03 -5.57
N PRO A 47 17.90 -7.03 -5.19
CA PRO A 47 16.60 -6.78 -4.59
C PRO A 47 16.76 -5.92 -3.34
N PHE A 48 15.96 -4.86 -3.23
CA PHE A 48 16.05 -3.92 -2.13
C PHE A 48 14.87 -4.09 -1.18
N TYR A 49 15.21 -4.41 0.06
CA TYR A 49 14.30 -4.64 1.16
C TYR A 49 14.37 -3.46 2.12
N VAL A 50 13.30 -2.67 2.25
CA VAL A 50 13.21 -1.53 3.18
C VAL A 50 12.23 -1.80 4.33
N LEU A 51 12.50 -1.24 5.51
CA LEU A 51 11.61 -1.24 6.66
C LEU A 51 10.78 0.04 6.65
N GLY A 52 9.51 0.02 6.26
CA GLY A 52 8.75 1.25 5.98
C GLY A 52 9.20 1.90 4.67
N PRO A 53 9.92 3.03 4.65
CA PRO A 53 10.46 3.81 5.80
C PRO A 53 9.46 4.76 6.47
N LEU A 54 9.66 5.02 7.75
CA LEU A 54 8.93 6.04 8.52
C LEU A 54 9.35 7.43 8.03
N VAL A 55 8.37 8.19 7.54
CA VAL A 55 8.59 9.53 7.00
C VAL A 55 8.65 10.63 8.06
N THR A 56 8.27 10.31 9.30
CA THR A 56 8.22 11.23 10.43
C THR A 56 8.19 10.45 11.74
N ASP A 57 8.84 10.98 12.78
CA ASP A 57 9.02 10.30 14.08
C ASP A 57 7.92 10.64 15.09
N VAL A 58 7.08 11.63 14.80
CA VAL A 58 5.98 12.06 15.70
C VAL A 58 4.77 11.12 15.67
N GLY A 59 4.87 10.00 14.95
CA GLY A 59 3.79 9.07 14.67
C GLY A 59 3.71 7.86 15.59
N ALA A 60 4.46 7.79 16.70
CA ALA A 60 4.44 6.64 17.61
C ALA A 60 3.00 6.22 17.98
N GLY A 61 2.69 4.92 17.84
CA GLY A 61 1.32 4.38 17.94
C GLY A 61 0.60 4.30 16.59
N TYR A 62 1.13 4.95 15.56
CA TYR A 62 0.61 5.04 14.20
C TYR A 62 1.73 4.83 13.16
N ASP A 63 2.84 4.20 13.56
CA ASP A 63 4.01 4.07 12.70
C ASP A 63 3.76 3.20 11.47
N HIS A 64 2.80 2.28 11.53
CA HIS A 64 2.28 1.59 10.34
C HIS A 64 1.79 2.56 9.23
N ILE A 65 1.24 3.73 9.59
CA ILE A 65 0.80 4.76 8.64
C ILE A 65 2.00 5.55 8.11
N THR A 66 2.90 5.99 9.00
CA THR A 66 4.09 6.76 8.62
C THR A 66 4.99 5.94 7.71
N ALA A 67 5.13 4.65 8.01
CA ALA A 67 5.86 3.66 7.23
C ALA A 67 5.18 3.35 5.89
N ALA A 68 3.85 3.25 5.83
CA ALA A 68 3.13 2.98 4.58
C ALA A 68 3.31 4.12 3.55
N ILE A 69 3.35 5.37 4.01
CA ILE A 69 3.62 6.53 3.15
C ILE A 69 5.01 6.41 2.52
N GLY A 70 6.03 6.16 3.33
CA GLY A 70 7.39 6.02 2.81
C GLY A 70 7.57 4.77 1.97
N GLY A 71 6.96 3.65 2.37
CA GLY A 71 7.03 2.38 1.65
C GLY A 71 6.40 2.44 0.26
N ALA A 72 5.30 3.16 0.09
CA ALA A 72 4.70 3.38 -1.23
C ALA A 72 5.67 4.13 -2.15
N ILE A 73 6.34 5.16 -1.64
CA ILE A 73 7.32 5.95 -2.40
C ILE A 73 8.57 5.11 -2.70
N ALA A 74 9.06 4.35 -1.72
CA ALA A 74 10.24 3.50 -1.88
C ALA A 74 10.00 2.40 -2.92
N ALA A 75 8.87 1.70 -2.82
CA ALA A 75 8.50 0.66 -3.77
C ALA A 75 8.27 1.24 -5.18
N ALA A 76 7.59 2.38 -5.30
CA ALA A 76 7.42 3.06 -6.58
C ALA A 76 8.76 3.51 -7.21
N ALA A 77 9.73 3.88 -6.38
CA ALA A 77 11.08 4.24 -6.82
C ALA A 77 11.98 3.03 -7.16
N GLY A 78 11.55 1.81 -6.83
CA GLY A 78 12.27 0.58 -7.19
C GLY A 78 12.61 -0.37 -6.05
N ALA A 79 12.18 -0.12 -4.81
CA ALA A 79 12.28 -1.14 -3.76
C ALA A 79 11.42 -2.37 -4.13
N ASP A 80 11.90 -3.56 -3.76
CA ASP A 80 11.32 -4.84 -4.17
C ASP A 80 10.59 -5.54 -3.03
N PHE A 81 10.94 -5.20 -1.79
CA PHE A 81 10.33 -5.78 -0.60
C PHE A 81 10.12 -4.72 0.48
N LEU A 82 8.94 -4.73 1.09
CA LEU A 82 8.60 -3.87 2.23
C LEU A 82 8.46 -4.75 3.46
N CYS A 83 9.30 -4.55 4.48
CA CYS A 83 8.92 -4.99 5.81
C CYS A 83 7.91 -4.01 6.38
N TYR A 84 6.82 -4.61 6.81
CA TYR A 84 5.78 -3.90 7.52
C TYR A 84 6.26 -3.32 8.84
N VAL A 85 5.53 -2.32 9.29
CA VAL A 85 5.71 -1.69 10.59
C VAL A 85 4.36 -1.77 11.27
N THR A 86 4.32 -2.16 12.54
CA THR A 86 3.07 -2.30 13.29
C THR A 86 2.72 -0.98 13.99
N PRO A 87 1.46 -0.80 14.45
CA PRO A 87 1.11 0.34 15.30
C PRO A 87 1.98 0.46 16.56
N THR A 88 2.43 -0.67 17.10
CA THR A 88 3.23 -0.75 18.34
C THR A 88 4.73 -0.58 18.14
N GLU A 89 5.19 -0.30 16.91
CA GLU A 89 6.61 0.01 16.67
C GLU A 89 7.08 1.09 17.65
N HIS A 90 8.29 0.93 18.18
CA HIS A 90 8.87 1.77 19.23
C HIS A 90 8.15 1.76 20.59
N LEU A 91 7.09 0.96 20.78
CA LEU A 91 6.28 0.94 22.00
C LEU A 91 6.26 -0.43 22.68
N SER A 92 5.95 -1.50 21.95
CA SER A 92 5.85 -2.85 22.50
C SER A 92 5.85 -3.93 21.43
N LEU A 93 5.91 -5.19 21.86
CA LEU A 93 5.64 -6.33 20.98
C LEU A 93 4.19 -6.26 20.45
N PRO A 94 3.96 -6.56 19.16
CA PRO A 94 2.63 -6.49 18.55
C PRO A 94 1.74 -7.66 18.95
N GLY A 95 0.45 -7.39 19.12
CA GLY A 95 -0.61 -8.39 19.17
C GLY A 95 -1.11 -8.80 17.77
N ILE A 96 -2.15 -9.63 17.74
CA ILE A 96 -2.74 -10.13 16.48
C ILE A 96 -3.28 -9.00 15.60
N GLU A 97 -4.00 -8.04 16.21
CA GLU A 97 -4.56 -6.91 15.46
C GLU A 97 -3.47 -5.97 14.95
N ASP A 98 -2.41 -5.72 15.74
CA ASP A 98 -1.27 -4.90 15.32
C ASP A 98 -0.55 -5.49 14.09
N VAL A 99 -0.40 -6.82 14.07
CA VAL A 99 0.15 -7.55 12.91
C VAL A 99 -0.77 -7.39 11.70
N LYS A 100 -2.09 -7.56 11.88
CA LYS A 100 -3.08 -7.40 10.80
C LYS A 100 -3.03 -5.99 10.21
N GLU A 101 -3.04 -4.96 11.05
CA GLU A 101 -2.98 -3.56 10.63
C GLU A 101 -1.69 -3.25 9.86
N GLY A 102 -0.54 -3.68 10.38
CA GLY A 102 0.74 -3.53 9.69
C GLY A 102 0.75 -4.19 8.30
N VAL A 103 0.23 -5.43 8.20
CA VAL A 103 0.20 -6.16 6.93
C VAL A 103 -0.73 -5.47 5.93
N ILE A 104 -1.90 -5.03 6.36
CA ILE A 104 -2.84 -4.31 5.49
C ILE A 104 -2.23 -2.99 5.02
N ALA A 105 -1.62 -2.20 5.91
CA ALA A 105 -0.98 -0.94 5.58
C ALA A 105 0.13 -1.12 4.53
N SER A 106 1.03 -2.10 4.72
CA SER A 106 2.10 -2.39 3.75
C SER A 106 1.58 -2.98 2.45
N ARG A 107 0.51 -3.79 2.45
CA ARG A 107 -0.13 -4.28 1.22
C ARG A 107 -0.76 -3.15 0.40
N ILE A 108 -1.36 -2.15 1.07
CA ILE A 108 -1.85 -0.94 0.40
C ILE A 108 -0.69 -0.19 -0.25
N ALA A 109 0.42 0.01 0.49
CA ALA A 109 1.60 0.70 -0.03
C ALA A 109 2.23 -0.03 -1.23
N ALA A 110 2.37 -1.36 -1.14
CA ALA A 110 2.88 -2.20 -2.22
C ALA A 110 1.98 -2.14 -3.46
N HIS A 111 0.66 -2.30 -3.29
CA HIS A 111 -0.29 -2.22 -4.40
C HIS A 111 -0.30 -0.85 -5.07
N ALA A 112 -0.22 0.23 -4.30
CA ALA A 112 -0.10 1.58 -4.84
C ALA A 112 1.16 1.75 -5.70
N ALA A 113 2.28 1.19 -5.27
CA ALA A 113 3.51 1.17 -6.06
C ALA A 113 3.40 0.27 -7.29
N ASP A 114 2.73 -0.87 -7.21
CA ASP A 114 2.51 -1.79 -8.33
C ASP A 114 1.73 -1.12 -9.46
N ILE A 115 0.75 -0.27 -9.14
CA ILE A 115 0.04 0.56 -10.12
C ILE A 115 1.02 1.50 -10.86
N VAL A 116 1.91 2.18 -10.12
CA VAL A 116 2.92 3.09 -10.69
C VAL A 116 3.91 2.33 -11.57
N LYS A 117 4.32 1.14 -11.13
CA LYS A 117 5.26 0.26 -11.86
C LYS A 117 4.62 -0.44 -13.06
N GLY A 118 3.29 -0.37 -13.21
CA GLY A 118 2.58 -1.05 -14.29
C GLY A 118 2.58 -2.57 -14.14
N VAL A 119 2.57 -3.08 -12.90
CA VAL A 119 2.48 -4.52 -12.64
C VAL A 119 1.15 -5.05 -13.20
N LYS A 120 1.24 -6.14 -13.97
CA LYS A 120 0.10 -6.75 -14.65
C LYS A 120 -1.02 -7.10 -13.65
N GLY A 121 -2.22 -6.57 -13.87
CA GLY A 121 -3.39 -6.84 -13.04
C GLY A 121 -3.61 -5.82 -11.90
N ALA A 122 -2.60 -5.00 -11.55
CA ALA A 122 -2.72 -4.07 -10.43
C ALA A 122 -3.77 -2.97 -10.73
N LYS A 123 -3.68 -2.34 -11.91
CA LYS A 123 -4.63 -1.33 -12.33
C LYS A 123 -6.03 -1.92 -12.56
N GLU A 124 -6.10 -3.12 -13.13
CA GLU A 124 -7.36 -3.80 -13.39
C GLU A 124 -8.12 -4.12 -12.09
N TRP A 125 -7.42 -4.39 -10.99
CA TRP A 125 -8.06 -4.56 -9.68
C TRP A 125 -8.74 -3.27 -9.20
N ASP A 126 -8.06 -2.13 -9.32
CA ASP A 126 -8.63 -0.80 -8.99
C ASP A 126 -9.80 -0.42 -9.88
N GLU A 127 -9.73 -0.76 -11.17
CA GLU A 127 -10.82 -0.53 -12.11
C GLU A 127 -12.05 -1.37 -11.75
N GLN A 128 -11.88 -2.64 -11.38
CA GLN A 128 -12.98 -3.50 -10.90
C GLN A 128 -13.61 -2.94 -9.62
N MET A 129 -12.78 -2.52 -8.65
CA MET A 129 -13.24 -1.87 -7.41
C MET A 129 -14.03 -0.60 -7.72
N SER A 130 -13.54 0.24 -8.63
CA SER A 130 -14.18 1.49 -9.03
C SER A 130 -15.51 1.26 -9.74
N ARG A 131 -15.60 0.24 -10.61
CA ARG A 131 -16.85 -0.17 -11.25
C ARG A 131 -17.88 -0.66 -10.22
N ALA A 132 -17.47 -1.46 -9.23
CA ALA A 132 -18.34 -1.90 -8.14
C ALA A 132 -18.85 -0.71 -7.30
N ARG A 133 -17.98 0.25 -6.96
CA ARG A 133 -18.36 1.49 -6.25
C ARG A 133 -19.38 2.31 -7.03
N LYS A 134 -19.17 2.48 -8.34
CA LYS A 134 -20.11 3.19 -9.21
C LYS A 134 -21.46 2.48 -9.28
N ALA A 135 -21.46 1.15 -9.33
CA ALA A 135 -22.65 0.31 -9.34
C ALA A 135 -23.42 0.27 -8.01
N LEU A 136 -22.84 0.83 -6.93
CA LEU A 136 -23.29 0.61 -5.56
C LEU A 136 -23.38 -0.90 -5.21
N ASP A 137 -22.53 -1.73 -5.82
CA ASP A 137 -22.46 -3.16 -5.53
C ASP A 137 -21.55 -3.41 -4.34
N TRP A 138 -22.12 -3.28 -3.14
CA TRP A 138 -21.42 -3.43 -1.87
C TRP A 138 -20.81 -4.83 -1.67
N LYS A 139 -21.42 -5.86 -2.27
CA LYS A 139 -20.95 -7.24 -2.14
C LYS A 139 -19.68 -7.46 -2.95
N ILE A 140 -19.66 -7.01 -4.21
CA ILE A 140 -18.47 -7.09 -5.06
C ILE A 140 -17.39 -6.13 -4.55
N GLN A 141 -17.76 -4.92 -4.12
CA GLN A 141 -16.82 -3.99 -3.50
C GLN A 141 -16.10 -4.62 -2.31
N ALA A 142 -16.84 -5.26 -1.39
CA ALA A 142 -16.23 -5.95 -0.25
C ALA A 142 -15.32 -7.10 -0.69
N LYS A 143 -15.75 -7.93 -1.64
CA LYS A 143 -14.94 -9.05 -2.17
C LYS A 143 -13.62 -8.58 -2.77
N LEU A 144 -13.60 -7.39 -3.37
CA LEU A 144 -12.40 -6.80 -3.98
C LEU A 144 -11.52 -6.05 -2.97
N SER A 145 -11.98 -5.81 -1.74
CA SER A 145 -11.17 -5.15 -0.71
C SER A 145 -10.09 -6.07 -0.15
N LEU A 146 -9.00 -5.48 0.35
CA LEU A 146 -7.93 -6.23 1.04
C LEU A 146 -8.41 -6.92 2.32
N ASP A 147 -9.41 -6.32 2.98
CA ASP A 147 -10.14 -6.88 4.12
C ASP A 147 -11.66 -6.82 3.84
N PRO A 148 -12.24 -7.88 3.25
CA PRO A 148 -13.66 -7.94 2.96
C PRO A 148 -14.56 -7.85 4.19
N GLU A 149 -14.12 -8.40 5.32
CA GLU A 149 -14.88 -8.42 6.55
C GLU A 149 -14.99 -6.99 7.12
N LEU A 150 -13.85 -6.31 7.26
CA LEU A 150 -13.83 -4.91 7.71
C LEU A 150 -14.64 -4.01 6.76
N SER A 151 -14.55 -4.24 5.46
CA SER A 151 -15.35 -3.49 4.46
C SER A 151 -16.86 -3.66 4.69
N GLN A 152 -17.33 -4.87 5.00
CA GLN A 152 -18.75 -5.15 5.26
C GLN A 152 -19.21 -4.58 6.60
N GLN A 153 -18.38 -4.75 7.65
CA GLN A 153 -18.65 -4.22 8.98
C GLN A 153 -18.74 -2.69 8.96
N ALA A 154 -17.80 -2.02 8.28
CA ALA A 154 -17.77 -0.57 8.16
C ALA A 154 -19.01 -0.02 7.42
N HIS A 155 -19.41 -0.66 6.32
CA HIS A 155 -20.62 -0.27 5.59
C HIS A 155 -21.90 -0.43 6.42
N SER A 156 -21.97 -1.50 7.21
CA SER A 156 -23.16 -1.86 7.99
C SER A 156 -23.27 -1.13 9.33
N LYS A 157 -22.19 -0.45 9.78
CA LYS A 157 -22.10 0.20 11.09
C LYS A 157 -23.18 1.27 11.31
N ILE A 158 -23.52 2.03 10.28
CA ILE A 158 -24.58 3.05 10.30
C ILE A 158 -25.60 2.69 9.23
N PRO A 159 -26.86 2.39 9.59
CA PRO A 159 -27.90 2.01 8.64
C PRO A 159 -28.08 3.07 7.54
N ALA A 160 -28.16 2.62 6.29
CA ALA A 160 -28.48 3.48 5.16
C ALA A 160 -29.99 3.45 4.88
N SER A 161 -30.54 4.58 4.42
CA SER A 161 -31.96 4.73 4.08
C SER A 161 -32.32 4.31 2.66
N GLY A 162 -31.36 3.78 1.88
CA GLY A 162 -31.54 3.38 0.49
C GLY A 162 -30.34 2.61 -0.05
N VAL A 163 -30.16 2.60 -1.38
CA VAL A 163 -29.09 1.84 -2.07
C VAL A 163 -27.68 2.42 -1.89
N THR A 164 -27.59 3.68 -1.47
CA THR A 164 -26.33 4.42 -1.22
C THR A 164 -25.82 4.18 0.20
N CYS A 165 -24.54 4.47 0.48
CA CYS A 165 -24.05 4.46 1.86
C CYS A 165 -24.65 5.58 2.73
N SER A 166 -24.46 5.47 4.04
CA SER A 166 -24.95 6.42 5.05
C SER A 166 -24.24 7.78 5.03
N MET A 167 -23.06 7.90 4.40
CA MET A 167 -22.28 9.14 4.38
C MET A 167 -22.99 10.29 3.66
N CYS A 168 -23.52 10.05 2.45
CA CYS A 168 -24.23 11.07 1.66
C CYS A 168 -25.72 10.77 1.49
N GLY A 169 -26.15 9.52 1.70
CA GLY A 169 -27.52 9.07 1.47
C GLY A 169 -28.04 9.50 0.09
N LYS A 170 -29.20 10.16 0.08
CA LYS A 170 -29.86 10.67 -1.15
C LYS A 170 -29.03 11.67 -1.98
N TYR A 171 -27.95 12.22 -1.42
CA TYR A 171 -27.04 13.14 -2.12
C TYR A 171 -25.79 12.47 -2.68
N CYS A 172 -25.77 11.13 -2.77
CA CYS A 172 -24.67 10.39 -3.38
C CYS A 172 -24.43 10.84 -4.82
N ALA A 173 -23.21 11.34 -5.09
CA ALA A 173 -22.82 11.82 -6.41
C ALA A 173 -23.00 10.76 -7.51
N MET A 174 -22.65 9.50 -7.24
CA MET A 174 -22.78 8.41 -8.22
C MET A 174 -24.25 8.14 -8.57
N ALA A 175 -25.13 8.10 -7.56
CA ALA A 175 -26.57 7.91 -7.78
C ALA A 175 -27.21 9.09 -8.52
N ILE A 176 -26.78 10.32 -8.22
CA ILE A 176 -27.25 11.54 -8.91
C ILE A 176 -26.83 11.51 -10.38
N VAL A 177 -25.55 11.23 -10.65
CA VAL A 177 -25.01 11.15 -12.02
C VAL A 177 -25.74 10.10 -12.83
N GLU A 178 -25.97 8.91 -12.27
CA GLU A 178 -26.72 7.86 -12.98
C GLU A 178 -28.18 8.29 -13.24
N LYS A 179 -28.85 8.86 -12.24
CA LYS A 179 -30.25 9.30 -12.36
C LYS A 179 -30.45 10.38 -13.44
N TYR A 180 -29.56 11.36 -13.52
CA TYR A 180 -29.76 12.53 -14.39
C TYR A 180 -29.00 12.45 -15.71
N LEU A 181 -27.85 11.77 -15.77
CA LEU A 181 -27.02 11.67 -16.97
C LEU A 181 -27.13 10.31 -17.66
N GLY A 182 -27.77 9.31 -17.05
CA GLY A 182 -27.95 7.97 -17.64
C GLY A 182 -26.64 7.23 -17.93
N ILE A 183 -25.56 7.59 -17.22
CA ILE A 183 -24.23 7.00 -17.37
C ILE A 183 -24.11 5.81 -16.41
N SER A 184 -24.63 4.65 -16.84
CA SER A 184 -24.47 3.38 -16.13
C SER A 184 -23.02 2.88 -16.15
N VAL A 185 -22.73 1.82 -15.40
CA VAL A 185 -21.40 1.18 -15.32
C VAL A 185 -20.91 0.66 -16.68
N SER A 186 -21.82 0.24 -17.57
CA SER A 186 -21.50 -0.26 -18.91
C SER A 186 -21.12 0.84 -19.90
N LYS A 187 -21.41 2.11 -19.60
CA LYS A 187 -21.09 3.27 -20.44
C LYS A 187 -19.83 4.02 -19.97
N CYS A 188 -19.03 3.41 -19.08
CA CYS A 188 -17.90 4.04 -18.41
C CYS A 188 -16.59 3.31 -18.67
#